data_AF-A0A0Q9NC18-F1
#
_entry.id   AF-A0A0Q9NC18-F1
#
_cell.length_a   1.000
_cell.length_b   1.000
_cell.length_c   1.000
_cell.angle_alpha   90.00
_cell.angle_beta   90.00
_cell.angle_gamma   90.00
#
_symmetry.space_group_name_H-M   'P 1'
#
loop_
_entity.id
_entity.type
_entity.pdbx_description
1 polymer ?
#
loop_
_entity_poly.entity_id
_entity_poly.type
_entity_poly.pdbx_seq_one_letter_code
_entity_poly.pdbx_strand_id
1 'polypeptide(L)'
;MTNQREPDYDALADRLTGDSPLEAAAVHVGSDAAASGREFLLREYGSDAAISHAIRRGRPRVGASAPGESATVRGRIRDVEYRAFMELVAELGKPQSELVRDAVHLLLEHHKKLV
;
A
#
# COMPACT_ATOMS: atom_id res chain seq x y z
N MET A 1 5.57 -7.84 43.37
CA MET A 1 4.41 -6.95 43.18
C MET A 1 4.90 -5.74 42.39
N THR A 2 4.81 -5.81 41.06
CA THR A 2 5.25 -4.72 40.17
C THR A 2 4.07 -3.78 39.98
N ASN A 3 4.13 -2.63 40.64
CA ASN A 3 3.14 -1.57 40.54
C ASN A 3 3.25 -0.93 39.15
N GLN A 4 2.50 -1.42 38.18
CA GLN A 4 2.34 -0.79 36.87
C GLN A 4 1.60 0.53 37.12
N ARG A 5 2.32 1.66 37.13
CA ARG A 5 1.67 2.98 37.10
C ARG A 5 0.84 3.03 35.83
N GLU A 6 -0.46 3.00 35.98
CA GLU A 6 -1.42 3.20 34.91
C GLU A 6 -1.09 4.54 34.24
N PRO A 7 -0.88 4.57 32.90
CA PRO A 7 -0.53 5.81 32.22
C PRO A 7 -1.69 6.79 32.30
N ASP A 8 -1.41 7.98 32.82
CA ASP A 8 -2.37 9.10 32.88
C ASP A 8 -2.51 9.72 31.49
N TYR A 9 -3.58 9.32 30.79
CA TYR A 9 -3.88 9.76 29.44
C TYR A 9 -4.37 11.21 29.38
N ASP A 10 -4.96 11.72 30.46
CA ASP A 10 -5.47 13.09 30.52
C ASP A 10 -4.28 14.07 30.62
N ALA A 11 -3.32 13.78 31.50
CA ALA A 11 -2.07 14.55 31.58
C ALA A 11 -1.26 14.50 30.26
N LEU A 12 -1.33 13.39 29.53
CA LEU A 12 -0.68 13.25 28.23
C LEU A 12 -1.38 14.10 27.16
N ALA A 13 -2.71 14.12 27.16
CA ALA A 13 -3.49 14.93 26.23
C ALA A 13 -3.18 16.42 26.41
N ASP A 14 -3.22 16.91 27.66
CA ASP A 14 -2.92 18.31 27.99
C ASP A 14 -1.53 18.76 27.52
N ARG A 15 -0.53 17.88 27.66
CA ARG A 15 0.84 18.15 27.19
C ARG A 15 0.94 18.22 25.66
N LEU A 16 0.16 17.40 24.94
CA LEU A 16 0.21 17.31 23.48
C LEU A 16 -0.64 18.37 22.78
N THR A 17 -1.64 18.94 23.47
CA THR A 17 -2.52 20.00 22.94
C THR A 17 -2.10 21.41 23.34
N GLY A 18 -1.02 21.58 24.12
CA GLY A 18 -0.51 22.90 24.48
C GLY A 18 0.10 23.66 23.29
N ASP A 19 0.05 25.00 23.34
CA ASP A 19 0.62 25.91 22.32
C ASP A 19 2.16 26.00 22.35
N SER A 20 2.82 25.26 23.24
CA SER A 20 4.28 25.25 23.34
C SER A 20 4.86 24.25 22.33
N PRO A 21 5.82 24.65 21.48
CA PRO A 21 6.52 23.73 20.60
C PRO A 21 7.13 22.58 21.41
N LEU A 22 6.93 21.35 20.94
CA LEU A 22 7.65 20.21 21.50
C LEU A 22 9.15 20.43 21.29
N GLU A 23 9.92 20.42 22.37
CA GLU A 23 11.38 20.44 22.29
C GLU A 23 11.85 19.27 21.42
N ALA A 24 12.69 19.57 20.43
CA ALA A 24 13.20 18.57 19.53
C ALA A 24 14.02 17.54 20.32
N ALA A 25 13.54 16.29 20.34
CA ALA A 25 14.31 15.20 20.91
C ALA A 25 15.66 15.09 20.20
N ALA A 26 16.70 14.68 20.94
CA ALA A 26 18.02 14.45 20.38
C ALA A 26 17.93 13.46 19.20
N VAL A 27 18.21 13.95 18.00
CA VAL A 27 18.18 13.15 16.78
C VAL A 27 19.46 12.34 16.71
N HIS A 28 19.37 11.04 16.92
CA HIS A 28 20.49 10.14 16.63
C HIS A 28 20.67 10.00 15.12
N VAL A 29 21.91 10.03 14.66
CA VAL A 29 22.28 9.85 13.25
C VAL A 29 23.34 8.76 13.12
N GLY A 30 23.43 8.13 11.94
CA GLY A 30 24.49 7.17 11.65
C GLY A 30 24.47 5.94 12.57
N SER A 31 25.66 5.56 13.07
CA SER A 31 25.85 4.39 13.93
C SER A 31 25.03 4.44 15.22
N ASP A 32 24.86 5.63 15.78
CA ASP A 32 24.19 5.81 17.06
C ASP A 32 22.69 5.60 16.90
N ALA A 33 22.13 6.01 15.75
CA ALA A 33 20.74 5.71 15.40
C ALA A 33 20.51 4.20 15.24
N ALA A 34 21.46 3.50 14.60
CA ALA A 34 21.38 2.06 14.40
C ALA A 34 21.47 1.30 15.73
N ALA A 35 22.32 1.74 16.65
CA ALA A 35 22.47 1.14 17.97
C ALA A 35 21.20 1.34 18.83
N SER A 36 20.72 2.59 18.95
CA SER A 36 19.49 2.91 19.69
C SER A 36 18.26 2.21 19.09
N GLY A 37 18.18 2.13 17.76
CA GLY A 37 17.12 1.40 17.07
C GLY A 37 17.17 -0.11 17.32
N ARG A 38 18.37 -0.71 17.33
CA ARG A 38 18.53 -2.13 17.63
C ARG A 38 18.16 -2.46 19.07
N GLU A 39 18.57 -1.64 20.02
CA GLU A 39 18.20 -1.80 21.43
C GLU A 39 16.68 -1.72 21.63
N PHE A 40 16.03 -0.75 20.98
CA PHE A 40 14.57 -0.64 20.98
C PHE A 40 13.89 -1.91 20.44
N LEU A 41 14.33 -2.41 19.29
CA LEU A 41 13.76 -3.61 18.68
C LEU A 41 13.97 -4.86 19.54
N LEU A 42 15.12 -5.00 20.20
CA LEU A 42 15.39 -6.12 21.10
C LEU A 42 14.51 -6.07 22.35
N ARG A 43 14.26 -4.88 22.89
CA ARG A 43 13.34 -4.70 24.01
C ARG A 43 11.90 -5.10 23.66
N GLU A 44 11.45 -4.74 22.45
CA GLU A 44 10.08 -4.97 22.01
C GLU A 44 9.82 -6.43 21.60
N TYR A 45 10.74 -7.02 20.83
CA TYR A 45 10.57 -8.36 20.24
C TYR A 45 11.32 -9.47 20.99
N GLY A 46 12.16 -9.13 21.95
CA GLY A 46 12.85 -10.06 22.85
C GLY A 46 14.00 -10.87 22.24
N SER A 47 14.13 -10.95 20.91
CA SER A 47 15.25 -11.63 20.24
C SER A 47 15.44 -11.19 18.79
N ASP A 48 16.67 -11.32 18.27
CA ASP A 48 16.97 -11.08 16.85
C ASP A 48 16.16 -11.99 15.90
N ALA A 49 15.82 -13.20 16.35
CA ALA A 49 14.98 -14.12 15.58
C ALA A 49 13.53 -13.60 15.44
N ALA A 50 12.96 -13.07 16.52
CA ALA A 50 11.62 -12.47 16.52
C ALA A 50 11.58 -11.17 15.70
N ILE A 51 12.62 -10.34 15.80
CA ILE A 51 12.80 -9.14 14.95
C ILE A 51 12.81 -9.55 13.46
N SER A 52 13.63 -10.55 13.12
CA SER A 52 13.74 -11.04 11.74
C SER A 52 12.41 -11.61 11.22
N HIS A 53 11.66 -12.33 12.05
CA HIS A 53 10.35 -12.86 11.69
C HIS A 53 9.33 -11.74 11.44
N ALA A 54 9.32 -10.70 12.27
CA ALA A 54 8.45 -9.54 12.12
C ALA A 54 8.77 -8.74 10.85
N ILE A 55 10.06 -8.48 10.59
CA ILE A 55 10.51 -7.78 9.38
C ILE A 55 10.17 -8.58 8.12
N ARG A 56 10.30 -9.91 8.15
CA ARG A 56 10.00 -10.79 7.00
C ARG A 56 8.55 -10.72 6.53
N ARG A 57 7.60 -10.41 7.42
CA ARG A 57 6.20 -10.22 7.01
C ARG A 57 6.00 -8.96 6.16
N GLY A 58 6.99 -8.06 6.13
CA GLY A 58 7.00 -6.87 5.30
C GLY A 58 5.85 -5.91 5.62
N ARG A 59 5.88 -4.74 4.98
CA ARG A 59 4.69 -3.89 4.89
C ARG A 59 3.84 -4.42 3.74
N PRO A 60 2.54 -4.72 3.94
CA PRO A 60 1.64 -4.96 2.82
C PRO A 60 1.74 -3.78 1.87
N ARG A 61 2.03 -4.04 0.59
CA ARG A 61 2.01 -2.98 -0.42
C ARG A 61 0.59 -2.43 -0.44
N VAL A 62 0.44 -1.15 -0.09
CA VAL A 62 -0.84 -0.45 -0.25
C VAL A 62 -1.19 -0.50 -1.74
N GLY A 63 -2.29 -1.17 -2.08
CA GLY A 63 -2.71 -1.43 -3.47
C GLY A 63 -2.31 -2.79 -4.05
N ALA A 64 -1.54 -3.63 -3.35
CA ALA A 64 -1.30 -5.02 -3.73
C ALA A 64 -2.35 -5.95 -3.14
N SER A 65 -3.61 -5.73 -3.48
CA SER A 65 -4.49 -6.89 -3.60
C SER A 65 -3.93 -7.68 -4.79
N ALA A 66 -3.63 -8.97 -4.60
CA ALA A 66 -3.47 -9.86 -5.75
C ALA A 66 -4.68 -9.61 -6.65
N PRO A 67 -4.50 -9.30 -7.96
CA PRO A 67 -5.63 -9.07 -8.83
C PRO A 67 -6.52 -10.32 -8.72
N GLY A 68 -7.70 -10.16 -8.12
CA GLY A 68 -8.65 -11.25 -8.00
C GLY A 68 -8.97 -11.79 -9.39
N GLU A 69 -9.40 -13.03 -9.47
CA GLU A 69 -9.82 -13.64 -10.74
C GLU A 69 -10.79 -12.70 -11.46
N SER A 70 -10.30 -12.06 -12.52
CA SER A 70 -11.12 -11.17 -13.31
C SER A 70 -12.10 -12.02 -14.12
N ALA A 71 -13.39 -11.69 -14.06
CA ALA A 71 -14.40 -12.37 -14.85
C ALA A 71 -14.00 -12.36 -16.33
N THR A 72 -13.91 -13.55 -16.94
CA THR A 72 -13.48 -13.70 -18.33
C THR A 72 -14.69 -13.73 -19.26
N VAL A 73 -14.75 -12.79 -20.20
CA VAL A 73 -15.77 -12.76 -21.26
C VAL A 73 -15.13 -13.20 -22.57
N ARG A 74 -15.74 -14.16 -23.27
CA ARG A 74 -15.32 -14.58 -24.62
C ARG A 74 -16.30 -14.03 -25.66
N GLY A 75 -15.78 -13.31 -26.64
CA GLY A 75 -16.54 -12.75 -27.75
C GLY A 75 -15.90 -13.08 -29.10
N ARG A 76 -16.70 -13.08 -30.16
CA ARG A 76 -16.22 -13.15 -31.55
C ARG A 76 -16.48 -11.79 -32.20
N ILE A 77 -15.51 -11.31 -32.96
CA ILE A 77 -15.61 -10.12 -33.80
C ILE A 77 -15.33 -10.50 -35.25
N ARG A 78 -15.75 -9.67 -36.19
CA ARG A 78 -15.51 -9.91 -37.63
C ARG A 78 -14.02 -9.72 -37.94
N ASP A 79 -13.53 -10.43 -38.95
CA ASP A 79 -12.11 -10.33 -39.37
C ASP A 79 -11.67 -8.90 -39.69
N VAL A 80 -12.56 -8.09 -40.26
CA VAL A 80 -12.28 -6.68 -40.59
C VAL A 80 -12.04 -5.86 -39.31
N GLU A 81 -12.85 -6.09 -38.28
CA GLU A 81 -12.73 -5.43 -36.98
C GLU A 81 -11.47 -5.89 -36.25
N TYR A 82 -11.14 -7.18 -36.37
CA TYR A 82 -9.92 -7.73 -35.79
C TYR A 82 -8.66 -7.10 -36.40
N ARG A 83 -8.62 -6.91 -37.73
CA ARG A 83 -7.48 -6.23 -38.38
C ARG A 83 -7.32 -4.79 -37.90
N ALA A 84 -8.40 -4.01 -37.90
CA ALA A 84 -8.38 -2.64 -37.39
C ALA A 84 -7.97 -2.58 -35.91
N PHE A 85 -8.41 -3.55 -35.11
CA PHE A 85 -8.02 -3.65 -33.71
C PHE A 85 -6.51 -3.93 -33.53
N MET A 86 -5.93 -4.79 -34.36
CA MET A 86 -4.49 -5.08 -34.33
C MET A 86 -3.64 -3.89 -34.79
N GLU A 87 -4.13 -3.10 -35.76
CA GLU A 87 -3.50 -1.83 -36.14
C GLU A 87 -3.50 -0.84 -34.96
N LEU A 88 -4.61 -0.72 -34.24
CA LEU A 88 -4.72 0.13 -33.04
C LEU A 88 -3.78 -0.31 -31.91
N VAL A 89 -3.62 -1.62 -31.72
CA VAL A 89 -2.64 -2.19 -30.76
C VAL A 89 -1.23 -1.77 -31.11
N ALA A 90 -0.86 -1.84 -32.39
CA ALA A 90 0.46 -1.46 -32.87
C ALA A 90 0.71 0.06 -32.73
N GLU A 91 -0.30 0.88 -32.98
CA GLU A 91 -0.22 2.34 -32.86
C GLU A 91 -0.04 2.80 -31.41
N LEU A 92 -0.83 2.25 -30.49
CA LEU A 92 -0.85 2.69 -29.09
C LEU A 92 0.20 2.00 -28.22
N GLY A 93 0.80 0.90 -28.68
CA GLY A 93 1.77 0.11 -27.90
C GLY A 93 1.18 -0.52 -26.63
N LYS A 94 -0.15 -0.59 -26.52
CA LYS A 94 -0.87 -1.13 -25.36
C LYS A 94 -1.22 -2.60 -25.56
N PRO A 95 -1.30 -3.41 -24.49
CA PRO A 95 -1.73 -4.80 -24.60
C PRO A 95 -3.20 -4.89 -24.98
N GLN A 96 -3.57 -5.90 -25.78
CA GLN A 96 -4.94 -6.14 -26.24
C GLN A 96 -5.96 -6.15 -25.09
N SER A 97 -5.61 -6.78 -23.96
CA SER A 97 -6.50 -6.86 -22.80
C SER A 97 -6.80 -5.50 -22.16
N GLU A 98 -5.89 -4.53 -22.25
CA GLU A 98 -6.12 -3.17 -21.76
C GLU A 98 -7.08 -2.43 -22.69
N LEU A 99 -6.82 -2.47 -24.01
CA LEU A 99 -7.70 -1.84 -24.99
C LEU A 99 -9.12 -2.40 -24.97
N VAL A 100 -9.28 -3.71 -24.77
CA VAL A 100 -10.61 -4.33 -24.60
C VAL A 100 -11.30 -3.84 -23.33
N ARG A 101 -10.57 -3.68 -22.21
CA ARG A 101 -11.14 -3.12 -20.98
C ARG A 101 -11.58 -1.67 -21.18
N ASP A 102 -10.74 -0.86 -21.82
CA ASP A 102 -11.05 0.54 -22.13
C ASP A 102 -12.29 0.65 -23.02
N ALA A 103 -12.38 -0.16 -24.08
CA ALA A 103 -13.53 -0.20 -24.98
C ALA A 103 -14.83 -0.62 -24.25
N VAL A 104 -14.75 -1.63 -23.38
CA VAL A 104 -15.89 -2.07 -22.56
C VAL A 104 -16.31 -0.97 -21.58
N HIS A 105 -15.35 -0.30 -20.93
CA HIS A 105 -15.62 0.82 -20.03
C HIS A 105 -16.36 1.95 -20.74
N LEU A 106 -15.84 2.41 -21.89
CA LEU A 106 -16.45 3.44 -22.72
C LEU A 106 -17.87 3.07 -23.15
N LEU A 107 -18.10 1.81 -23.53
CA LEU A 107 -19.44 1.33 -23.88
C LEU A 107 -20.40 1.38 -22.68
N LEU A 108 -19.96 0.92 -21.51
CA LEU A 108 -20.79 0.92 -20.31
C LEU A 108 -21.09 2.34 -19.79
N GLU A 109 -20.11 3.24 -19.88
CA GLU A 109 -20.26 4.65 -19.55
C GLU A 109 -21.26 5.32 -20.49
N HIS A 110 -21.14 5.08 -21.80
CA HIS A 110 -22.09 5.58 -22.81
C HIS A 110 -23.54 5.16 -22.49
N HIS A 111 -23.73 3.95 -21.98
CA HIS A 111 -25.04 3.43 -21.57
C HIS A 111 -25.43 3.73 -20.11
N LYS A 112 -24.65 4.56 -19.39
CA LYS A 112 -24.88 4.94 -17.98
C LYS A 112 -25.03 3.72 -17.06
N LYS A 113 -24.22 2.69 -17.29
CA LYS A 113 -24.19 1.45 -16.50
C LYS A 113 -23.04 1.41 -15.50
N LEU A 114 -22.10 2.31 -15.62
CA LEU A 114 -21.12 2.64 -14.59
C LEU A 114 -21.61 3.92 -13.90
N VAL A 115 -21.81 3.84 -12.59
CA VAL A 115 -22.18 4.95 -11.69
C VAL A 115 -21.01 5.22 -10.77
#